data_AF-A0A9P7DAF1-F1
#
_entry.id   AF-A0A9P7DAF1-F1
#
_cell.length_a   1.000
_cell.length_b   1.000
_cell.length_c   1.000
_cell.angle_alpha   90.00
_cell.angle_beta   90.00
_cell.angle_gamma   90.00
#
_symmetry.space_group_name_H-M   'P 1'
#
loop_
_entity.id
_entity.type
_entity.pdbx_description
1 polymer ?
#
loop_
_entity_poly.entity_id
_entity_poly.type
_entity_poly.pdbx_seq_one_letter_code
_entity_poly.pdbx_strand_id
1 'polypeptide(L)'
;MPEVLGSIRQSITGFLQRCGLQYKNVPLDETWYSECCQEATKRGHPMDAILPYMSVGVAITSNAYGHLTDRPTKMWICLFTVVCTCMDDTMTSGTDLVHVYRFNERFANCQPHEHPVMHALDGIIREVACHYPAPVSNFIVTSGLNYVSSLLLDHETKDMRISPQAPSYPDYSRMLSGIPYAYAYCIFPSTLPLQEYVQCMLDLVIVINHTNDILSYYKEEIQGDSANYLSLVAASRGLTKQSALRELVEKTVQAHHSILEFLRPRPEAYDAYVAFFNGYFKFHTQGRYKLEEIM
;
A
#
# COMPACT_ATOMS: atom_id res chain seq x y z
N MET A 1 0.37 6.48 28.87
CA MET A 1 0.64 5.29 28.02
C MET A 1 -0.47 4.24 28.10
N PRO A 2 -0.90 3.72 29.27
CA PRO A 2 -1.93 2.66 29.31
C PRO A 2 -3.28 3.04 28.69
N GLU A 3 -3.73 4.28 28.91
CA GLU A 3 -5.01 4.78 28.36
C GLU A 3 -4.97 4.95 26.84
N VAL A 4 -3.83 5.41 26.28
CA VAL A 4 -3.63 5.55 24.83
C VAL A 4 -3.63 4.18 24.15
N LEU A 5 -2.94 3.20 24.73
CA LEU A 5 -2.93 1.81 24.25
C LEU A 5 -4.34 1.19 24.28
N GLY A 6 -5.08 1.38 25.36
CA GLY A 6 -6.47 0.92 25.48
C GLY A 6 -7.36 1.52 24.40
N SER A 7 -7.21 2.80 24.09
CA SER A 7 -7.98 3.46 23.03
C SER A 7 -7.64 2.97 21.62
N ILE A 8 -6.36 2.73 21.32
CA ILE A 8 -5.92 2.21 20.01
C ILE A 8 -6.50 0.80 19.82
N ARG A 9 -6.34 -0.07 20.82
CA ARG A 9 -6.91 -1.42 20.83
C ARG A 9 -8.42 -1.40 20.59
N GLN A 10 -9.15 -0.55 21.31
CA GLN A 10 -10.60 -0.44 21.18
C GLN A 10 -11.01 -0.01 19.75
N SER A 11 -10.29 0.95 19.17
CA SER A 11 -10.58 1.46 17.83
C SER A 11 -10.34 0.40 16.75
N ILE A 12 -9.20 -0.31 16.84
CA ILE A 12 -8.87 -1.41 15.90
C ILE A 12 -9.86 -2.56 16.07
N THR A 13 -10.16 -2.98 17.30
CA THR A 13 -11.14 -4.06 17.55
C THR A 13 -12.53 -3.70 16.99
N GLY A 14 -12.98 -2.46 17.20
CA GLY A 14 -14.24 -1.97 16.65
C GLY A 14 -14.24 -1.93 15.13
N PHE A 15 -13.13 -1.52 14.51
CA PHE A 15 -12.95 -1.57 13.06
C PHE A 15 -13.09 -3.00 12.52
N LEU A 16 -12.37 -3.96 13.11
CA LEU A 16 -12.42 -5.37 12.68
C LEU A 16 -13.83 -5.95 12.80
N GLN A 17 -14.51 -5.72 13.93
CA GLN A 17 -15.87 -6.22 14.16
C GLN A 17 -16.84 -5.70 13.10
N ARG A 18 -16.77 -4.40 12.78
CA ARG A 18 -17.67 -3.76 11.80
C ARG A 18 -17.41 -4.21 10.36
N CYS A 19 -16.16 -4.59 10.07
CA CYS A 19 -15.75 -5.15 8.79
C CYS A 19 -15.91 -6.68 8.71
N GLY A 20 -16.40 -7.34 9.77
CA GLY A 20 -16.53 -8.80 9.81
C GLY A 20 -15.18 -9.55 9.82
N LEU A 21 -14.11 -8.88 10.23
CA LEU A 21 -12.75 -9.43 10.28
C LEU A 21 -12.46 -10.05 11.65
N GLN A 22 -11.64 -11.09 11.66
CA GLN A 22 -11.16 -11.73 12.89
C GLN A 22 -9.64 -11.83 12.89
N TYR A 23 -9.02 -11.41 13.99
CA TYR A 23 -7.57 -11.54 14.16
C TYR A 23 -7.17 -13.01 14.13
N LYS A 24 -6.28 -13.34 13.20
CA LYS A 24 -5.65 -14.64 13.10
C LYS A 24 -4.24 -14.44 12.58
N ASN A 25 -3.25 -14.88 13.36
CA ASN A 25 -1.87 -14.89 12.89
C ASN A 25 -1.73 -15.90 11.74
N VAL A 26 -1.08 -15.47 10.65
CA VAL A 26 -0.84 -16.28 9.47
C VAL A 26 0.66 -16.35 9.22
N PRO A 27 1.26 -17.55 9.15
CA PRO A 27 2.68 -17.68 8.86
C PRO A 27 3.00 -17.22 7.43
N LEU A 28 4.26 -16.83 7.21
CA LEU A 28 4.77 -16.51 5.88
C LEU A 28 4.79 -17.77 5.01
N ASP A 29 4.49 -17.63 3.72
CA ASP A 29 4.61 -18.72 2.76
C ASP A 29 6.09 -18.89 2.35
N GLU A 30 6.78 -19.81 3.02
CA GLU A 30 8.20 -20.09 2.79
C GLU A 30 8.50 -20.61 1.37
N THR A 31 7.54 -21.32 0.76
CA THR A 31 7.71 -21.83 -0.62
C THR A 31 7.69 -20.68 -1.60
N TRP A 32 6.67 -19.82 -1.46
CA TRP A 32 6.56 -18.60 -2.28
C TRP A 32 7.73 -17.64 -2.03
N TYR A 33 8.20 -17.53 -0.79
CA TYR A 33 9.39 -16.75 -0.46
C TYR A 33 10.63 -17.20 -1.24
N SER A 34 10.89 -18.51 -1.28
CA SER A 34 12.02 -19.07 -2.02
C SER A 34 11.90 -18.78 -3.52
N GLU A 35 10.71 -18.95 -4.09
CA GLU A 35 10.45 -18.66 -5.50
C GLU A 35 10.65 -17.19 -5.85
N CYS A 36 10.14 -16.26 -5.04
CA CYS A 36 10.32 -14.83 -5.24
C CYS A 36 11.79 -14.42 -5.16
N CYS A 37 12.57 -14.98 -4.22
CA CYS A 37 14.01 -14.76 -4.13
C CYS A 37 14.76 -15.24 -5.38
N GLN A 38 14.40 -16.44 -5.87
CA GLN A 38 15.01 -17.02 -7.07
C GLN A 38 14.71 -16.18 -8.31
N GLU A 39 13.45 -15.77 -8.48
CA GLU A 39 13.05 -14.96 -9.63
C GLU A 39 13.68 -13.57 -9.59
N ALA A 40 13.74 -12.92 -8.42
CA ALA A 40 14.43 -11.64 -8.26
C ALA A 40 15.92 -11.73 -8.62
N THR A 41 16.59 -12.80 -8.19
CA THR A 41 18.00 -13.07 -8.53
C THR A 41 18.17 -13.29 -10.04
N LYS A 42 17.29 -14.09 -10.65
CA LYS A 42 17.29 -14.37 -12.09
C LYS A 42 17.06 -13.11 -12.93
N ARG A 43 16.23 -12.19 -12.46
CA ARG A 43 15.98 -10.87 -13.07
C ARG A 43 17.11 -9.86 -12.83
N GLY A 44 18.14 -10.23 -12.08
CA GLY A 44 19.25 -9.34 -11.75
C GLY A 44 18.87 -8.19 -10.82
N HIS A 45 17.82 -8.35 -10.02
CA HIS A 45 17.45 -7.34 -9.01
C HIS A 45 18.51 -7.26 -7.90
N PRO A 46 18.71 -6.09 -7.28
CA PRO A 46 19.75 -5.87 -6.29
C PRO A 46 19.39 -6.54 -4.96
N MET A 47 19.63 -7.85 -4.86
CA MET A 47 19.22 -8.68 -3.71
C MET A 47 19.74 -8.15 -2.37
N ASP A 48 20.96 -7.60 -2.32
CA ASP A 48 21.51 -7.01 -1.10
C ASP A 48 20.65 -5.85 -0.56
N ALA A 49 19.99 -5.09 -1.44
CA ALA A 49 19.11 -4.00 -1.07
C ALA A 49 17.68 -4.47 -0.77
N ILE A 50 17.14 -5.39 -1.59
CA ILE A 50 15.70 -5.73 -1.55
C ILE A 50 15.34 -6.94 -0.68
N LEU A 51 16.30 -7.83 -0.38
CA LEU A 51 16.06 -9.05 0.40
C LEU A 51 15.41 -8.78 1.78
N PRO A 52 15.79 -7.74 2.55
CA PRO A 52 15.15 -7.42 3.83
C PRO A 52 13.65 -7.15 3.72
N TYR A 53 13.17 -6.79 2.52
CA TYR A 53 11.79 -6.44 2.24
C TYR A 53 11.01 -7.57 1.57
N MET A 54 11.66 -8.68 1.22
CA MET A 54 11.04 -9.80 0.49
C MET A 54 9.83 -10.38 1.21
N SER A 55 9.91 -10.48 2.54
CA SER A 55 8.81 -10.98 3.38
C SER A 55 7.55 -10.11 3.26
N VAL A 56 7.68 -8.80 3.00
CA VAL A 56 6.55 -7.89 2.80
C VAL A 56 5.81 -8.23 1.50
N GLY A 57 6.53 -8.37 0.39
CA GLY A 57 5.95 -8.75 -0.90
C GLY A 57 5.32 -10.13 -0.88
N VAL A 58 5.98 -11.09 -0.23
CA VAL A 58 5.47 -12.46 -0.08
C VAL A 58 4.21 -12.47 0.77
N ALA A 59 4.20 -11.75 1.90
CA ALA A 59 3.04 -11.70 2.78
C ALA A 59 1.84 -11.05 2.08
N ILE A 60 2.03 -9.93 1.36
CA ILE A 60 0.91 -9.27 0.66
C ILE A 60 0.37 -10.15 -0.47
N THR A 61 1.22 -10.83 -1.24
CA THR A 61 0.77 -11.62 -2.39
C THR A 61 0.19 -12.99 -2.01
N SER A 62 0.68 -13.59 -0.93
CA SER A 62 0.13 -14.86 -0.41
C SER A 62 -1.21 -14.63 0.28
N ASN A 63 -1.36 -13.51 0.99
CA ASN A 63 -2.57 -13.22 1.74
C ASN A 63 -3.58 -12.39 0.93
N ALA A 64 -3.24 -11.14 0.59
CA ALA A 64 -4.15 -10.19 -0.05
C ALA A 64 -4.41 -10.50 -1.52
N TYR A 65 -3.43 -11.02 -2.26
CA TYR A 65 -3.61 -11.41 -3.67
C TYR A 65 -3.65 -12.93 -3.84
N GLY A 66 -4.07 -13.65 -2.79
CA GLY A 66 -4.18 -15.11 -2.77
C GLY A 66 -5.12 -15.67 -3.85
N HIS A 67 -6.19 -14.93 -4.15
CA HIS A 67 -7.24 -15.31 -5.10
C HIS A 67 -6.85 -15.20 -6.58
N LEU A 68 -5.80 -14.44 -6.90
CA LEU A 68 -5.32 -14.34 -8.28
C LEU A 68 -4.70 -15.67 -8.72
N THR A 69 -5.14 -16.20 -9.85
CA THR A 69 -4.64 -17.47 -10.38
C THR A 69 -3.41 -17.29 -11.28
N ASP A 70 -3.21 -16.10 -11.85
CA ASP A 70 -2.07 -15.82 -12.72
C ASP A 70 -0.78 -15.65 -11.91
N ARG A 71 0.04 -16.70 -11.88
CA ARG A 71 1.28 -16.74 -11.09
C ARG A 71 2.30 -15.67 -11.53
N PRO A 72 2.53 -15.39 -12.83
CA PRO A 72 3.39 -14.30 -13.26
C PRO A 72 2.95 -12.93 -12.73
N THR A 73 1.65 -12.61 -12.79
CA THR A 73 1.13 -11.35 -12.23
C THR A 73 1.32 -11.28 -10.73
N LYS A 74 1.09 -12.37 -9.99
CA LYS A 74 1.39 -12.40 -8.55
C LYS A 74 2.88 -12.18 -8.24
N MET A 75 3.77 -12.78 -9.02
CA MET A 75 5.21 -12.55 -8.90
C MET A 75 5.56 -11.08 -9.14
N TRP A 76 4.99 -10.49 -10.18
CA TRP A 76 5.15 -9.08 -10.50
C TRP A 76 4.66 -8.17 -9.35
N ILE A 77 3.47 -8.40 -8.80
CA ILE A 77 2.95 -7.66 -7.62
C ILE A 77 3.93 -7.80 -6.44
N CYS A 78 4.46 -9.00 -6.19
CA CYS A 78 5.40 -9.25 -5.11
C CYS A 78 6.65 -8.39 -5.27
N LEU A 79 7.31 -8.45 -6.43
CA LEU A 79 8.54 -7.70 -6.70
C LEU A 79 8.29 -6.19 -6.70
N PHE A 80 7.16 -5.74 -7.25
CA PHE A 80 6.75 -4.33 -7.19
C PHE A 80 6.65 -3.85 -5.74
N THR A 81 5.93 -4.57 -4.88
CA THR A 81 5.82 -4.22 -3.45
C THR A 81 7.18 -4.24 -2.75
N VAL A 82 8.03 -5.23 -3.03
CA VAL A 82 9.36 -5.35 -2.42
C VAL A 82 10.23 -4.13 -2.76
N VAL A 83 10.28 -3.76 -4.04
CA VAL A 83 11.11 -2.64 -4.51
C VAL A 83 10.57 -1.30 -3.98
N CYS A 84 9.26 -1.07 -4.02
CA CYS A 84 8.65 0.13 -3.42
C CYS A 84 8.93 0.20 -1.91
N THR A 85 8.75 -0.88 -1.16
CA THR A 85 9.02 -0.88 0.30
C THR A 85 10.50 -0.60 0.59
N CYS A 86 11.41 -1.15 -0.22
CA CYS A 86 12.84 -0.84 -0.13
C CYS A 86 13.10 0.66 -0.33
N MET A 87 12.46 1.26 -1.33
CA MET A 87 12.61 2.69 -1.62
C MET A 87 12.05 3.57 -0.51
N ASP A 88 10.88 3.24 0.07
CA ASP A 88 10.32 3.99 1.21
C ASP A 88 11.28 4.07 2.39
N ASP A 89 11.91 2.95 2.74
CA ASP A 89 12.76 2.87 3.93
C ASP A 89 14.19 3.42 3.67
N THR A 90 14.65 3.46 2.41
CA THR A 90 16.06 3.82 2.08
C THR A 90 16.25 5.12 1.31
N MET A 91 15.25 5.59 0.55
CA MET A 91 15.39 6.68 -0.44
C MET A 91 14.74 8.00 0.00
N THR A 92 14.58 8.22 1.31
CA THR A 92 13.95 9.41 1.88
C THR A 92 14.95 10.49 2.32
N SER A 93 16.25 10.17 2.35
CA SER A 93 17.31 11.12 2.67
C SER A 93 18.67 10.70 2.10
N GLY A 94 19.60 11.64 1.94
CA GLY A 94 20.99 11.34 1.60
C GLY A 94 21.33 11.46 0.11
N THR A 95 22.41 10.80 -0.30
CA THR A 95 23.02 10.91 -1.62
C THR A 95 22.17 10.30 -2.74
N ASP A 96 21.32 9.33 -2.42
CA ASP A 96 20.57 8.58 -3.42
C ASP A 96 19.37 9.36 -3.96
N LEU A 97 18.97 10.43 -3.28
CA LEU A 97 17.85 11.28 -3.67
C LEU A 97 18.02 11.89 -5.06
N VAL A 98 19.27 12.14 -5.49
CA VAL A 98 19.59 12.64 -6.85
C VAL A 98 19.04 11.71 -7.95
N HIS A 99 18.99 10.41 -7.67
CA HIS A 99 18.45 9.42 -8.60
C HIS A 99 16.91 9.43 -8.61
N VAL A 100 16.28 9.73 -7.48
CA VAL A 100 14.82 9.88 -7.36
C VAL A 100 14.33 11.08 -8.19
N TYR A 101 14.99 12.23 -8.13
CA TYR A 101 14.61 13.43 -8.90
C TYR A 101 14.57 13.18 -10.42
N ARG A 102 15.49 12.34 -10.91
CA ARG A 102 15.62 12.04 -12.34
C ARG A 102 14.78 10.84 -12.77
N PHE A 103 14.10 10.16 -11.85
CA PHE A 103 13.46 8.89 -12.16
C PHE A 103 12.40 9.03 -13.25
N ASN A 104 11.38 9.89 -13.02
CA ASN A 104 10.26 10.03 -13.95
C ASN A 104 10.71 10.59 -15.31
N GLU A 105 11.68 11.50 -15.33
CA GLU A 105 12.30 12.02 -16.56
C GLU A 105 12.96 10.89 -17.35
N ARG A 106 13.80 10.08 -16.70
CA ARG A 106 14.50 8.96 -17.34
C ARG A 106 13.53 7.89 -17.80
N PHE A 107 12.51 7.58 -16.99
CA PHE A 107 11.45 6.66 -17.34
C PHE A 107 10.74 7.09 -18.63
N ALA A 108 10.32 8.35 -18.72
CA ALA A 108 9.63 8.88 -19.90
C ALA A 108 10.52 8.90 -21.15
N ASN A 109 11.83 9.12 -20.99
CA ASN A 109 12.79 9.17 -22.09
C ASN A 109 13.46 7.80 -22.39
N CYS A 110 13.02 6.71 -21.75
CA CYS A 110 13.64 5.38 -21.86
C CYS A 110 15.16 5.39 -21.61
N GLN A 111 15.62 6.24 -20.68
CA GLN A 111 17.02 6.33 -20.29
C GLN A 111 17.31 5.34 -19.15
N PRO A 112 18.51 4.72 -19.12
CA PRO A 112 18.87 3.80 -18.06
C PRO A 112 18.98 4.52 -16.70
N HIS A 113 18.73 3.81 -15.61
CA HIS A 113 18.95 4.30 -14.26
C HIS A 113 20.28 3.73 -13.73
N GLU A 114 21.11 4.59 -13.17
CA GLU A 114 22.42 4.20 -12.60
C GLU A 114 22.26 3.48 -11.24
N HIS A 115 21.25 3.86 -10.46
CA HIS A 115 20.96 3.25 -9.18
C HIS A 115 20.22 1.91 -9.37
N PRO A 116 20.74 0.77 -8.84
CA PRO A 116 20.18 -0.56 -9.11
C PRO A 116 18.71 -0.73 -8.72
N VAL A 117 18.28 -0.16 -7.59
CA VAL A 117 16.88 -0.24 -7.14
C VAL A 117 15.95 0.55 -8.07
N MET A 118 16.41 1.69 -8.58
CA MET A 118 15.65 2.49 -9.54
C MET A 118 15.54 1.77 -10.89
N HIS A 119 16.63 1.13 -11.33
CA HIS A 119 16.61 0.32 -12.53
C HIS A 119 15.62 -0.85 -12.41
N ALA A 120 15.58 -1.51 -11.25
CA ALA A 120 14.60 -2.56 -10.97
C ALA A 120 13.16 -2.02 -11.01
N LEU A 121 12.88 -0.89 -10.37
CA LEU A 121 11.54 -0.30 -10.39
C LEU A 121 11.10 0.12 -11.79
N ASP A 122 11.97 0.76 -12.58
CA ASP A 122 11.67 1.12 -13.99
C ASP A 122 11.24 -0.12 -14.78
N GLY A 123 12.03 -1.20 -14.72
CA GLY A 123 11.72 -2.45 -15.42
C GLY A 123 10.38 -3.05 -15.00
N ILE A 124 10.11 -3.09 -13.69
CA ILE A 124 8.85 -3.59 -13.14
C ILE A 124 7.66 -2.74 -13.60
N ILE A 125 7.77 -1.41 -13.58
CA ILE A 125 6.69 -0.53 -14.03
C ILE A 125 6.41 -0.73 -15.54
N ARG A 126 7.44 -0.93 -16.37
CA ARG A 126 7.26 -1.20 -17.81
C ARG A 126 6.61 -2.56 -18.08
N GLU A 127 6.85 -3.57 -17.25
CA GLU A 127 6.29 -4.92 -17.38
C GLU A 127 4.77 -4.97 -17.15
N VAL A 128 4.17 -3.94 -16.55
CA VAL A 128 2.71 -3.87 -16.27
C VAL A 128 1.82 -4.21 -17.47
N ALA A 129 2.22 -3.82 -18.68
CA ALA A 129 1.46 -4.10 -19.91
C ALA A 129 1.42 -5.60 -20.28
N CYS A 130 2.30 -6.41 -19.70
CA CYS A 130 2.27 -7.88 -19.85
C CYS A 130 1.23 -8.54 -18.93
N HIS A 131 0.73 -7.83 -17.91
CA HIS A 131 -0.15 -8.38 -16.87
C HIS A 131 -1.59 -7.89 -16.98
N TYR A 132 -1.79 -6.67 -17.45
CA TYR A 132 -3.10 -6.01 -17.47
C TYR A 132 -3.43 -5.41 -18.84
N PRO A 133 -4.73 -5.19 -19.15
CA PRO A 133 -5.13 -4.48 -20.36
C PRO A 133 -4.78 -2.99 -20.28
N ALA A 134 -4.61 -2.36 -21.45
CA ALA A 134 -4.10 -1.00 -21.61
C ALA A 134 -4.63 0.07 -20.63
N PRO A 135 -5.95 0.28 -20.43
CA PRO A 135 -6.42 1.31 -19.51
C PRO A 135 -5.95 1.05 -18.07
N VAL A 136 -6.00 -0.21 -17.61
CA VAL A 136 -5.57 -0.61 -16.27
C VAL A 136 -4.06 -0.44 -16.13
N SER A 137 -3.30 -0.90 -17.13
CA SER A 137 -1.85 -0.74 -17.18
C SER A 137 -1.43 0.72 -17.06
N ASN A 138 -2.08 1.63 -17.79
CA ASN A 138 -1.77 3.05 -17.74
C ASN A 138 -1.98 3.62 -16.33
N PHE A 139 -3.07 3.27 -15.65
CA PHE A 139 -3.31 3.74 -14.28
C PHE A 139 -2.29 3.19 -13.27
N ILE A 140 -1.90 1.92 -13.40
CA ILE A 140 -0.86 1.33 -12.55
C ILE A 140 0.48 2.05 -12.78
N VAL A 141 0.88 2.28 -14.04
CA VAL A 141 2.11 3.02 -14.39
C VAL A 141 2.08 4.41 -13.78
N THR A 142 1.01 5.18 -13.98
CA THR A 142 0.90 6.53 -13.41
C THR A 142 0.95 6.51 -11.88
N SER A 143 0.32 5.53 -11.24
CA SER A 143 0.39 5.37 -9.78
C SER A 143 1.81 5.09 -9.29
N GLY A 144 2.60 4.30 -10.02
CA GLY A 144 4.01 4.06 -9.71
C GLY A 144 4.89 5.30 -9.89
N LEU A 145 4.66 6.11 -10.93
CA LEU A 145 5.40 7.36 -11.14
C LEU A 145 5.02 8.44 -10.11
N ASN A 146 3.75 8.48 -9.69
CA ASN A 146 3.26 9.34 -8.62
C ASN A 146 3.89 8.99 -7.28
N TYR A 147 4.07 7.69 -7.00
CA TYR A 147 4.79 7.21 -5.82
C TYR A 147 6.23 7.73 -5.78
N VAL A 148 6.97 7.64 -6.88
CA VAL A 148 8.34 8.18 -6.90
C VAL A 148 8.34 9.70 -6.68
N SER A 149 7.34 10.41 -7.19
CA SER A 149 7.16 11.84 -6.92
C SER A 149 6.77 12.14 -5.47
N SER A 150 6.09 11.23 -4.77
CA SER A 150 5.77 11.41 -3.35
C SER A 150 7.01 11.33 -2.48
N LEU A 151 8.00 10.48 -2.81
CA LEU A 151 9.28 10.45 -2.09
C LEU A 151 9.98 11.81 -2.14
N LEU A 152 9.90 12.50 -3.27
CA LEU A 152 10.41 13.87 -3.41
C LEU A 152 9.57 14.87 -2.62
N LEU A 153 8.24 14.75 -2.67
CA LEU A 153 7.34 15.60 -1.91
C LEU A 153 7.63 15.50 -0.41
N ASP A 154 7.77 14.29 0.12
CA ASP A 154 8.06 14.03 1.53
C ASP A 154 9.41 14.64 1.92
N HIS A 155 10.43 14.54 1.05
CA HIS A 155 11.72 15.18 1.27
C HIS A 155 11.64 16.72 1.30
N GLU A 156 11.02 17.32 0.28
CA GLU A 156 10.90 18.77 0.13
C GLU A 156 10.02 19.40 1.22
N THR A 157 9.11 18.62 1.80
CA THR A 157 8.14 19.10 2.80
C THR A 157 8.40 18.58 4.22
N LYS A 158 9.52 17.90 4.48
CA LYS A 158 9.82 17.28 5.78
C LYS A 158 9.70 18.21 7.00
N ASP A 159 10.04 19.49 6.83
CA ASP A 159 9.98 20.52 7.89
C ASP A 159 8.82 21.52 7.67
N MET A 160 7.96 21.25 6.70
CA MET A 160 6.85 22.12 6.34
C MET A 160 5.78 22.09 7.43
N ARG A 161 5.36 23.27 7.88
CA ARG A 161 4.20 23.38 8.77
C ARG A 161 2.91 23.15 7.99
N ILE A 162 2.12 22.18 8.43
CA ILE A 162 0.81 21.92 7.85
C ILE A 162 -0.14 23.06 8.19
N SER A 163 -0.71 23.69 7.16
CA SER A 163 -1.67 24.77 7.30
C SER A 163 -3.07 24.22 7.63
N PRO A 164 -3.74 24.72 8.68
CA PRO A 164 -5.14 24.38 8.95
C PRO A 164 -6.11 24.81 7.85
N GLN A 165 -5.68 25.72 6.96
CA GLN A 165 -6.44 26.16 5.79
C GLN A 165 -6.30 25.19 4.60
N ALA A 166 -5.50 24.12 4.72
CA ALA A 166 -5.31 23.10 3.70
C ALA A 166 -5.70 21.69 4.21
N PRO A 167 -6.96 21.46 4.63
CA PRO A 167 -7.39 20.21 5.27
C PRO A 167 -7.34 18.97 4.36
N SER A 168 -7.17 19.15 3.05
CA SER A 168 -7.06 18.08 2.05
C SER A 168 -5.62 17.69 1.72
N TYR A 169 -4.62 18.42 2.22
CA TYR A 169 -3.21 18.10 1.96
C TYR A 169 -2.81 16.68 2.41
N PRO A 170 -3.22 16.20 3.61
CA PRO A 170 -2.89 14.84 4.02
C PRO A 170 -3.46 13.79 3.05
N ASP A 171 -4.70 13.98 2.59
CA ASP A 171 -5.32 13.08 1.61
C ASP A 171 -4.53 13.10 0.30
N TYR A 172 -4.17 14.29 -0.21
CA TYR A 172 -3.37 14.42 -1.43
C TYR A 172 -2.02 13.71 -1.34
N SER A 173 -1.22 13.97 -0.29
CA SER A 173 0.08 13.31 -0.09
C SER A 173 -0.08 11.79 0.00
N ARG A 174 -1.04 11.31 0.79
CA ARG A 174 -1.29 9.88 1.01
C ARG A 174 -1.77 9.15 -0.26
N MET A 175 -2.51 9.83 -1.12
CA MET A 175 -2.94 9.30 -2.42
C MET A 175 -1.77 9.05 -3.38
N LEU A 176 -0.66 9.76 -3.22
CA LEU A 176 0.56 9.55 -3.99
C LEU A 176 1.42 8.45 -3.36
N SER A 177 1.73 8.58 -2.06
CA SER A 177 2.67 7.69 -1.36
C SER A 177 2.15 6.28 -1.12
N GLY A 178 0.83 6.10 -0.96
CA GLY A 178 0.26 4.77 -0.71
C GLY A 178 0.16 3.86 -1.93
N ILE A 179 0.43 4.39 -3.13
CA ILE A 179 0.24 3.68 -4.41
C ILE A 179 -1.15 3.01 -4.52
N PRO A 180 -2.24 3.60 -3.97
CA PRO A 180 -3.46 2.84 -3.71
C PRO A 180 -4.18 2.46 -5.00
N TYR A 181 -4.05 3.25 -6.08
CA TYR A 181 -4.65 2.92 -7.36
C TYR A 181 -4.01 1.67 -7.97
N ALA A 182 -2.68 1.57 -7.97
CA ALA A 182 -2.02 0.37 -8.49
C ALA A 182 -2.52 -0.89 -7.77
N TYR A 183 -2.53 -0.85 -6.44
CA TYR A 183 -3.02 -1.96 -5.63
C TYR A 183 -4.51 -2.25 -5.84
N ALA A 184 -5.36 -1.21 -5.94
CA ALA A 184 -6.79 -1.38 -6.20
C ALA A 184 -7.06 -2.05 -7.56
N TYR A 185 -6.33 -1.66 -8.61
CA TYR A 185 -6.43 -2.31 -9.92
C TYR A 185 -5.94 -3.76 -9.88
N CYS A 186 -4.92 -4.07 -9.07
CA CYS A 186 -4.39 -5.42 -8.91
C CYS A 186 -5.34 -6.39 -8.17
N ILE A 187 -6.42 -5.89 -7.55
CA ILE A 187 -7.41 -6.74 -6.89
C ILE A 187 -8.11 -7.64 -7.90
N PHE A 188 -8.33 -7.14 -9.11
CA PHE A 188 -9.20 -7.79 -10.09
C PHE A 188 -8.39 -8.56 -11.12
N PRO A 189 -8.81 -9.78 -11.50
CA PRO A 189 -8.20 -10.51 -12.61
C PRO A 189 -8.15 -9.67 -13.89
N SER A 190 -7.09 -9.80 -14.69
CA SER A 190 -6.92 -9.02 -15.92
C SER A 190 -7.98 -9.33 -17.00
N THR A 191 -8.67 -10.46 -16.86
CA THR A 191 -9.82 -10.85 -17.69
C THR A 191 -11.12 -10.16 -17.31
N LEU A 192 -11.22 -9.58 -16.11
CA LEU A 192 -12.44 -8.95 -15.63
C LEU A 192 -12.61 -7.55 -16.28
N PRO A 193 -13.75 -7.26 -16.93
CA PRO A 193 -13.96 -5.97 -17.57
C PRO A 193 -13.90 -4.81 -16.57
N LEU A 194 -13.23 -3.72 -16.97
CA LEU A 194 -13.05 -2.52 -16.13
C LEU A 194 -14.38 -1.95 -15.60
N GLN A 195 -15.46 -2.04 -16.39
CA GLN A 195 -16.77 -1.51 -16.02
C GLN A 195 -17.39 -2.22 -14.80
N GLU A 196 -16.93 -3.43 -14.47
CA GLU A 196 -17.43 -4.19 -13.33
C GLU A 196 -17.00 -3.60 -11.97
N TYR A 197 -15.90 -2.86 -11.91
CA TYR A 197 -15.37 -2.39 -10.62
C TYR A 197 -14.97 -0.91 -10.60
N VAL A 198 -14.77 -0.26 -11.75
CA VAL A 198 -14.18 1.09 -11.79
C VAL A 198 -14.98 2.16 -11.02
N GLN A 199 -16.30 1.99 -10.89
CA GLN A 199 -17.13 3.00 -10.19
C GLN A 199 -16.89 3.02 -8.66
N CYS A 200 -16.37 1.95 -8.07
CA CYS A 200 -16.00 1.93 -6.64
C CYS A 200 -14.50 2.19 -6.41
N MET A 201 -13.77 2.69 -7.41
CA MET A 201 -12.31 2.87 -7.32
C MET A 201 -11.88 3.83 -6.19
N LEU A 202 -12.63 4.91 -5.97
CA LEU A 202 -12.34 5.84 -4.87
C LEU A 202 -12.50 5.17 -3.50
N ASP A 203 -13.56 4.37 -3.32
CA ASP A 203 -13.77 3.63 -2.08
C ASP A 203 -12.69 2.57 -1.89
N LEU A 204 -12.26 1.87 -2.94
CA LEU A 204 -11.17 0.88 -2.88
C LEU A 204 -9.87 1.52 -2.41
N VAL A 205 -9.54 2.69 -2.95
CA VAL A 205 -8.34 3.44 -2.57
C VAL A 205 -8.41 3.91 -1.11
N ILE A 206 -9.58 4.40 -0.66
CA ILE A 206 -9.81 4.72 0.75
C ILE A 206 -9.57 3.49 1.61
N VAL A 207 -10.17 2.36 1.26
CA VAL A 207 -10.02 1.10 2.01
C VAL A 207 -8.57 0.68 2.11
N ILE A 208 -7.80 0.71 1.01
CA ILE A 208 -6.40 0.29 1.01
C ILE A 208 -5.56 1.19 1.92
N ASN A 209 -5.56 2.50 1.67
CA ASN A 209 -4.72 3.43 2.42
C ASN A 209 -5.11 3.48 3.89
N HIS A 210 -6.40 3.70 4.17
CA HIS A 210 -6.85 3.89 5.54
C HIS A 210 -6.75 2.61 6.36
N THR A 211 -7.00 1.43 5.78
CA THR A 211 -6.79 0.17 6.50
C THR A 211 -5.33 0.02 6.91
N ASN A 212 -4.40 0.37 6.02
CA ASN A 212 -2.98 0.39 6.36
C ASN A 212 -2.70 1.39 7.49
N ASP A 213 -3.16 2.64 7.39
CA ASP A 213 -2.95 3.67 8.41
C ASP A 213 -3.58 3.29 9.78
N ILE A 214 -4.76 2.66 9.78
CA ILE A 214 -5.44 2.19 11.01
C ILE A 214 -4.64 1.06 11.68
N LEU A 215 -4.20 0.07 10.89
CA LEU A 215 -3.52 -1.12 11.40
C LEU A 215 -2.02 -0.89 11.67
N SER A 216 -1.43 0.13 11.06
CA SER A 216 -0.05 0.57 11.30
C SER A 216 0.07 1.58 12.43
N TYR A 217 -1.02 2.23 12.83
CA TYR A 217 -0.97 3.31 13.81
C TYR A 217 -0.31 2.92 15.13
N TYR A 218 -0.55 1.70 15.61
CA TYR A 218 0.06 1.22 16.85
C TYR A 218 1.59 1.23 16.79
N LYS A 219 2.19 0.62 15.75
CA LYS A 219 3.65 0.60 15.58
C LYS A 219 4.23 2.02 15.43
N GLU A 220 3.51 2.91 14.75
CA GLU A 220 3.95 4.28 14.49
C GLU A 220 3.94 5.12 15.76
N GLU A 221 2.89 4.98 16.58
CA GLU A 221 2.76 5.72 17.83
C GLU A 221 3.84 5.31 18.84
N ILE A 222 4.15 4.01 18.96
CA ILE A 222 5.24 3.55 19.86
C ILE A 222 6.65 3.89 19.32
N GLN A 223 6.79 4.14 18.01
CA GLN A 223 8.02 4.61 17.40
C GLN A 223 8.19 6.14 17.47
N GLY A 224 7.15 6.85 17.93
CA GLY A 224 7.15 8.32 17.99
C GLY A 224 7.07 8.96 16.61
N ASP A 225 6.54 8.26 15.60
CA ASP A 225 6.36 8.82 14.27
C ASP A 225 5.28 9.92 14.30
N SER A 226 5.67 11.09 13.80
CA SER A 226 4.84 12.30 13.74
C SER A 226 4.56 12.77 12.31
N ALA A 227 5.12 12.08 11.31
CA ALA A 227 4.92 12.36 9.90
C ALA A 227 3.88 11.43 9.23
N ASN A 228 3.36 10.42 9.95
CA ASN A 228 2.28 9.57 9.45
C ASN A 228 0.99 10.33 9.15
N TYR A 229 0.16 9.72 8.30
CA TYR A 229 -1.10 10.30 7.81
C TYR A 229 -2.03 10.76 8.94
N LEU A 230 -2.17 9.99 10.02
CA LEU A 230 -3.00 10.35 11.17
C LEU A 230 -2.51 11.62 11.87
N SER A 231 -1.19 11.78 12.01
CA SER A 231 -0.59 12.99 12.58
C SER A 231 -0.83 14.21 11.69
N LEU A 232 -0.74 14.04 10.37
CA LEU A 232 -1.03 15.09 9.39
C LEU A 232 -2.52 15.50 9.38
N VAL A 233 -3.44 14.53 9.47
CA VAL A 233 -4.88 14.79 9.60
C VAL A 233 -5.18 15.53 10.90
N ALA A 234 -4.62 15.08 12.02
CA ALA A 234 -4.78 15.72 13.32
C ALA A 234 -4.31 17.18 13.28
N ALA A 235 -3.11 17.44 12.73
CA ALA A 235 -2.54 18.78 12.61
C ALA A 235 -3.36 19.68 11.67
N SER A 236 -3.71 19.20 10.47
CA SER A 236 -4.45 19.99 9.47
C SER A 236 -5.87 20.36 9.89
N ARG A 237 -6.50 19.57 10.78
CA ARG A 237 -7.90 19.77 11.20
C ARG A 237 -8.04 20.24 12.64
N GLY A 238 -6.94 20.42 13.37
CA GLY A 238 -6.97 20.76 14.80
C GLY A 238 -7.62 19.67 15.65
N LEU A 239 -7.49 18.40 15.25
CA LEU A 239 -8.04 17.24 15.95
C LEU A 239 -6.98 16.60 16.86
N THR A 240 -7.43 15.81 17.83
CA THR A 240 -6.53 14.84 18.48
C THR A 240 -6.28 13.66 17.53
N LYS A 241 -5.14 12.97 17.66
CA LYS A 241 -4.87 11.73 16.88
C LYS A 241 -5.97 10.67 17.09
N GLN A 242 -6.52 10.60 18.30
CA GLN A 242 -7.64 9.69 18.63
C GLN A 242 -8.92 10.05 17.86
N SER A 243 -9.25 11.34 17.75
CA SER A 243 -10.37 11.80 16.92
C SER A 243 -10.14 11.51 15.44
N ALA A 244 -8.93 11.77 14.94
CA ALA A 244 -8.56 11.45 13.56
C ALA A 244 -8.68 9.94 13.28
N LEU A 245 -8.21 9.08 14.20
CA LEU A 245 -8.35 7.61 14.07
C LEU A 245 -9.81 7.18 13.99
N ARG A 246 -10.69 7.75 14.81
CA ARG A 246 -12.13 7.47 14.73
C ARG A 246 -12.72 7.88 13.39
N GLU A 247 -12.39 9.07 12.88
CA GLU A 247 -12.85 9.52 11.55
C GLU A 247 -12.37 8.59 10.43
N LEU A 248 -11.11 8.15 10.49
CA LEU A 248 -10.56 7.19 9.54
C LEU A 248 -11.32 5.86 9.58
N VAL A 249 -11.58 5.32 10.77
CA VAL A 249 -12.34 4.07 10.94
C VAL A 249 -13.74 4.21 10.34
N GLU A 250 -14.48 5.28 10.66
CA GLU A 250 -15.82 5.52 10.09
C GLU A 250 -15.80 5.57 8.55
N LYS A 251 -14.88 6.35 7.99
CA LYS A 251 -14.74 6.51 6.53
C LYS A 251 -14.37 5.19 5.86
N THR A 252 -13.51 4.39 6.47
CA THR A 252 -13.07 3.09 5.94
C THR A 252 -14.18 2.05 5.98
N VAL A 253 -14.93 1.98 7.09
CA VAL A 253 -16.08 1.07 7.21
C VAL A 253 -17.17 1.44 6.21
N GLN A 254 -17.46 2.73 6.04
CA GLN A 254 -18.43 3.17 5.06
C GLN A 254 -17.99 2.80 3.63
N ALA A 255 -16.74 3.07 3.26
CA ALA A 255 -16.20 2.71 1.95
C ALA A 255 -16.24 1.20 1.71
N HIS A 256 -15.89 0.39 2.72
CA HIS A 256 -16.00 -1.07 2.65
C HIS A 256 -17.42 -1.54 2.34
N HIS A 257 -18.43 -1.03 3.06
CA HIS A 257 -19.83 -1.40 2.80
C HIS A 257 -20.34 -0.90 1.45
N SER A 258 -19.95 0.31 1.02
CA SER A 258 -20.28 0.85 -0.30
C SER A 258 -19.75 -0.06 -1.43
N ILE A 259 -18.50 -0.55 -1.31
CA ILE A 259 -17.91 -1.49 -2.27
C ILE A 259 -18.71 -2.80 -2.30
N LEU A 260 -19.02 -3.37 -1.13
CA LEU A 260 -19.79 -4.63 -1.06
C LEU A 260 -21.18 -4.47 -1.69
N GLU A 261 -21.86 -3.35 -1.45
CA GLU A 261 -23.16 -3.05 -2.04
C GLU A 261 -23.07 -2.89 -3.56
N PHE A 262 -22.10 -2.11 -4.04
CA PHE A 262 -21.87 -1.88 -5.46
C PHE A 262 -21.49 -3.17 -6.19
N LEU A 263 -20.61 -4.01 -5.62
CA LEU A 263 -20.14 -5.24 -6.25
C LEU A 263 -21.11 -6.42 -6.09
N ARG A 264 -22.11 -6.35 -5.20
CA ARG A 264 -23.08 -7.44 -4.97
C ARG A 264 -23.68 -8.09 -6.24
N PRO A 265 -24.08 -7.35 -7.30
CA PRO A 265 -24.59 -7.96 -8.53
C PRO A 265 -23.49 -8.53 -9.46
N ARG A 266 -22.21 -8.48 -9.06
CA ARG A 266 -21.02 -8.79 -9.86
C ARG A 266 -20.15 -9.83 -9.14
N PRO A 267 -20.52 -11.12 -9.18
CA PRO A 267 -19.96 -12.13 -8.27
C PRO A 267 -18.43 -12.25 -8.36
N GLU A 268 -17.84 -12.27 -9.56
CA GLU A 268 -16.39 -12.37 -9.71
C GLU A 268 -15.64 -11.17 -9.11
N ALA A 269 -16.15 -9.95 -9.32
CA ALA A 269 -15.58 -8.73 -8.74
C ALA A 269 -15.75 -8.70 -7.22
N TYR A 270 -16.93 -9.10 -6.73
CA TYR A 270 -17.26 -9.17 -5.31
C TYR A 270 -16.34 -10.15 -4.59
N ASP A 271 -16.20 -11.37 -5.12
CA ASP A 271 -15.37 -12.41 -4.52
C ASP A 271 -13.89 -12.01 -4.51
N ALA A 272 -13.40 -11.39 -5.59
CA ALA A 272 -12.04 -10.86 -5.66
C ALA A 272 -11.79 -9.79 -4.58
N TYR A 273 -12.72 -8.84 -4.41
CA TYR A 273 -12.62 -7.81 -3.38
C TYR A 273 -12.68 -8.40 -1.96
N VAL A 274 -13.63 -9.29 -1.68
CA VAL A 274 -13.77 -9.93 -0.35
C VAL A 274 -12.55 -10.76 -0.02
N ALA A 275 -12.02 -11.54 -0.96
CA ALA A 275 -10.79 -12.29 -0.78
C ALA A 275 -9.61 -11.36 -0.51
N PHE A 276 -9.48 -10.29 -1.30
CA PHE A 276 -8.46 -9.27 -1.12
C PHE A 276 -8.53 -8.63 0.26
N PHE A 277 -9.68 -8.11 0.67
CA PHE A 277 -9.80 -7.37 1.92
C PHE A 277 -9.52 -8.24 3.15
N ASN A 278 -10.04 -9.47 3.16
CA ASN A 278 -9.72 -10.46 4.21
C ASN A 278 -8.23 -10.81 4.23
N GLY A 279 -7.62 -10.98 3.05
CA GLY A 279 -6.20 -11.25 2.90
C GLY A 279 -5.32 -10.07 3.29
N TYR A 280 -5.73 -8.85 2.99
CA TYR A 280 -5.03 -7.62 3.31
C TYR A 280 -4.97 -7.41 4.83
N PHE A 281 -6.04 -7.77 5.56
CA PHE A 281 -5.99 -7.82 7.00
C PHE A 281 -4.96 -8.86 7.53
N LYS A 282 -4.94 -10.08 6.99
CA LYS A 282 -3.93 -11.11 7.36
C LYS A 282 -2.49 -10.67 7.08
N PHE A 283 -2.28 -9.89 6.02
CA PHE A 283 -0.99 -9.26 5.77
C PHE A 283 -0.58 -8.30 6.91
N HIS A 284 -1.53 -7.59 7.52
CA HIS A 284 -1.25 -6.72 8.67
C HIS A 284 -1.03 -7.47 9.98
N THR A 285 -1.31 -8.78 10.06
CA THR A 285 -0.97 -9.57 11.26
C THR A 285 0.49 -10.03 11.29
N GLN A 286 1.29 -9.69 10.28
CA GLN A 286 2.73 -9.97 10.29
C GLN A 286 3.44 -9.09 11.34
N GLY A 287 4.55 -9.59 11.87
CA GLY A 287 5.26 -8.95 12.99
C GLY A 287 5.72 -7.49 12.75
N ARG A 288 5.76 -7.03 11.49
CA ARG A 288 6.03 -5.60 11.16
C ARG A 288 5.06 -4.65 11.85
N TYR A 289 3.79 -5.03 12.02
CA TYR A 289 2.72 -4.15 12.53
C TYR A 289 2.49 -4.27 14.04
N LYS A 290 3.06 -5.30 14.68
CA LYS A 290 2.97 -5.54 16.13
C LYS A 290 1.54 -5.64 16.67
N LEU A 291 0.61 -6.10 15.83
CA LEU A 291 -0.79 -6.24 16.23
C LEU A 291 -0.96 -7.30 17.33
N GLU A 292 -0.08 -8.29 17.41
CA GLU A 292 -0.03 -9.30 18.47
C GLU A 292 0.15 -8.72 19.88
N GLU A 293 0.68 -7.49 20.01
CA GLU A 293 0.84 -6.83 21.30
C GLU A 293 -0.48 -6.22 21.82
N ILE A 294 -1.45 -5.99 20.93
CA ILE A 294 -2.70 -5.28 21.26
C ILE A 294 -3.98 -6.03 20.88
N MET A 295 -3.90 -7.15 20.15
CA MET A 295 -5.06 -7.94 19.75
C MET A 295 -5.31 -9.12 20.69
#